data_AF-A0A1B6QG12-F1
#
_entry.id   AF-A0A1B6QG12-F1
#
_cell.length_a   1.000
_cell.length_b   1.000
_cell.length_c   1.000
_cell.angle_alpha   90.00
_cell.angle_beta   90.00
_cell.angle_gamma   90.00
#
_symmetry.space_group_name_H-M   'P 1'
#
loop_
_entity.id
_entity.type
_entity.pdbx_description
1 polymer ?
#
loop_
_entity_poly.entity_id
_entity_poly.type
_entity_poly.pdbx_seq_one_letter_code
_entity_poly.pdbx_strand_id
1 'polypeptide(L)'
;MSQTSSAGSSRQGGLGYDGRGLPVPYRVPPLAYEPSMFCNCKPKLKAKRFISWSQAQPGRRYLRCQKVRSCDECGFYQWVDEECSPWYKQLLRDLRDAVWTLKDDLAAKEGELQALSNQLVALEVQLEEKKKEADEKQVELDLKHQELDLKQQELNDKEQQLIAKQVMLEGNDMALEAMKGKLKTKNQCIDALVLMCLVLVVFLSK
;
A
#
# COMPACT_ATOMS: atom_id res chain seq x y z
N MET A 1 -7.77 -85.04 -12.68
CA MET A 1 -7.45 -83.88 -11.81
C MET A 1 -7.84 -82.63 -12.57
N SER A 2 -8.75 -81.86 -11.98
CA SER A 2 -9.22 -80.57 -12.43
C SER A 2 -8.07 -79.58 -12.60
N GLN A 3 -8.19 -78.66 -13.55
CA GLN A 3 -7.90 -77.24 -13.29
C GLN A 3 -8.35 -76.35 -14.46
N THR A 4 -9.48 -75.70 -14.20
CA THR A 4 -9.93 -74.45 -14.82
C THR A 4 -8.92 -73.35 -14.54
N SER A 5 -8.49 -72.60 -15.55
CA SER A 5 -7.78 -71.33 -15.35
C SER A 5 -8.58 -70.22 -16.01
N SER A 6 -9.34 -69.54 -15.15
CA SER A 6 -10.30 -68.49 -15.48
C SER A 6 -9.60 -67.21 -15.91
N ALA A 7 -10.14 -66.58 -16.95
CA ALA A 7 -9.77 -65.26 -17.44
C ALA A 7 -9.86 -64.20 -16.33
N GLY A 8 -8.75 -63.52 -16.06
CA GLY A 8 -8.71 -62.30 -15.26
C GLY A 8 -9.14 -61.11 -16.12
N SER A 9 -10.44 -60.81 -16.14
CA SER A 9 -10.93 -59.53 -16.70
C SER A 9 -10.62 -58.41 -15.72
N SER A 10 -9.54 -57.67 -15.99
CA SER A 10 -9.26 -56.37 -15.37
C SER A 10 -10.44 -55.43 -15.58
N ARG A 11 -11.22 -55.19 -14.52
CA ARG A 11 -12.25 -54.16 -14.47
C ARG A 11 -11.59 -52.79 -14.39
N GLN A 12 -11.11 -52.26 -15.52
CA GLN A 12 -10.83 -50.84 -15.68
C GLN A 12 -12.16 -50.08 -15.76
N GLY A 13 -12.77 -49.82 -14.61
CA GLY A 13 -13.86 -48.85 -14.47
C GLY A 13 -13.26 -47.45 -14.42
N GLY A 14 -12.84 -46.93 -15.57
CA GLY A 14 -12.27 -45.59 -15.72
C GLY A 14 -13.26 -44.52 -15.24
N LEU A 15 -13.06 -44.05 -14.01
CA LEU A 15 -13.65 -42.80 -13.55
C LEU A 15 -12.82 -41.69 -14.20
N GLY A 16 -13.35 -41.11 -15.28
CA GLY A 16 -12.90 -39.84 -15.83
C GLY A 16 -13.19 -38.71 -14.85
N TYR A 17 -12.56 -38.75 -13.68
CA TYR A 17 -12.45 -37.63 -12.76
C TYR A 17 -11.20 -36.88 -13.19
N ASP A 18 -11.40 -35.84 -13.96
CA ASP A 18 -10.36 -34.92 -14.46
C ASP A 18 -9.74 -34.03 -13.36
N GLY A 19 -10.15 -34.20 -12.10
CA GLY A 19 -9.65 -33.40 -10.98
C GLY A 19 -10.19 -31.96 -10.95
N ARG A 20 -11.00 -31.54 -11.93
CA ARG A 20 -11.51 -30.15 -12.10
C ARG A 20 -12.74 -29.85 -11.23
N GLY A 21 -13.08 -30.74 -10.31
CA GLY A 21 -14.28 -30.65 -9.48
C GLY A 21 -15.58 -30.80 -10.28
N LEU A 22 -16.71 -30.67 -9.60
CA LEU A 22 -18.02 -30.77 -10.26
C LEU A 22 -18.29 -29.49 -11.05
N PRO A 23 -18.66 -29.57 -12.35
CA PRO A 23 -19.00 -28.39 -13.15
C PRO A 23 -20.22 -27.67 -12.53
N VAL A 24 -21.26 -28.42 -12.14
CA VAL A 24 -22.47 -27.89 -11.51
C VAL A 24 -22.72 -28.59 -10.16
N PRO A 25 -23.09 -27.85 -9.10
CA PRO A 25 -23.49 -28.43 -7.82
C PRO A 25 -24.74 -29.32 -7.92
N TYR A 26 -24.88 -30.27 -6.98
CA TYR A 26 -26.09 -31.07 -6.87
C TYR A 26 -27.25 -30.22 -6.35
N ARG A 27 -28.35 -30.15 -7.12
CA ARG A 27 -29.61 -29.56 -6.64
C ARG A 27 -30.33 -30.45 -5.63
N VAL A 28 -30.23 -31.77 -5.81
CA VAL A 28 -30.78 -32.76 -4.89
C VAL A 28 -29.61 -33.53 -4.27
N PRO A 29 -29.47 -33.56 -2.94
CA PRO A 29 -28.40 -34.31 -2.28
C PRO A 29 -28.36 -35.77 -2.74
N PRO A 30 -27.17 -36.40 -2.85
CA PRO A 30 -27.02 -37.74 -3.41
C PRO A 30 -27.85 -38.85 -2.74
N LEU A 31 -28.30 -38.66 -1.49
CA LEU A 31 -29.11 -39.64 -0.73
C LEU A 31 -30.58 -39.23 -0.57
N ALA A 32 -30.97 -38.04 -1.02
CA ALA A 32 -32.31 -37.48 -0.80
C ALA A 32 -33.33 -37.87 -1.88
N TYR A 33 -33.01 -38.83 -2.75
CA TYR A 33 -33.90 -39.28 -3.82
C TYR A 33 -34.87 -40.36 -3.35
N GLU A 34 -36.06 -40.40 -3.94
CA GLU A 34 -37.05 -41.48 -3.76
C GLU A 34 -37.46 -42.09 -5.10
N PRO A 35 -37.80 -43.40 -5.14
CA PRO A 35 -37.71 -44.36 -4.04
C PRO A 35 -36.25 -44.71 -3.69
N SER A 36 -36.02 -45.13 -2.44
CA SER A 36 -34.70 -45.51 -1.94
C SER A 36 -34.16 -46.80 -2.60
N MET A 37 -32.96 -46.72 -3.18
CA MET A 37 -32.27 -47.87 -3.78
C MET A 37 -31.06 -48.27 -2.93
N PHE A 38 -30.91 -49.56 -2.64
CA PHE A 38 -29.88 -50.07 -1.74
C PHE A 38 -28.77 -50.80 -2.51
N CYS A 39 -27.54 -50.59 -2.08
CA CYS A 39 -26.39 -51.33 -2.59
C CYS A 39 -26.29 -52.73 -1.96
N ASN A 40 -25.37 -53.54 -2.49
CA ASN A 40 -25.15 -54.92 -2.06
C ASN A 40 -24.26 -55.06 -0.80
N CYS A 41 -24.01 -53.97 -0.07
CA CYS A 41 -23.28 -54.05 1.19
C CYS A 41 -24.07 -54.80 2.26
N LYS A 42 -23.36 -55.30 3.28
CA LYS A 42 -23.93 -55.81 4.52
C LYS A 42 -23.37 -54.97 5.69
N PRO A 43 -24.20 -54.21 6.44
CA PRO A 43 -25.64 -53.97 6.20
C PRO A 43 -25.89 -53.24 4.87
N LYS A 44 -27.12 -53.36 4.34
CA LYS A 44 -27.52 -52.65 3.11
C LYS A 44 -27.53 -51.16 3.36
N LEU A 45 -26.86 -50.41 2.49
CA LEU A 45 -26.79 -48.94 2.55
C LEU A 45 -27.49 -48.34 1.33
N LYS A 46 -28.19 -47.21 1.50
CA LYS A 46 -28.76 -46.45 0.38
C LYS A 46 -27.63 -46.02 -0.56
N ALA A 47 -27.76 -46.34 -1.84
CA ALA A 47 -26.77 -45.98 -2.85
C ALA A 47 -26.79 -44.46 -3.05
N LYS A 48 -25.63 -43.85 -3.28
CA LYS A 48 -25.54 -42.44 -3.64
C LYS A 48 -25.89 -42.26 -5.12
N ARG A 49 -26.76 -41.31 -5.42
CA ARG A 49 -27.08 -40.89 -6.79
C ARG A 49 -26.13 -39.78 -7.23
N PHE A 50 -25.32 -40.08 -8.23
CA PHE A 50 -24.38 -39.16 -8.85
C PHE A 50 -24.88 -38.73 -10.23
N ILE A 51 -24.22 -37.73 -10.79
CA ILE A 51 -24.37 -37.27 -12.17
C ILE A 51 -23.03 -37.54 -12.83
N SER A 52 -23.04 -38.26 -13.95
CA SER A 52 -21.85 -38.46 -14.74
C SER A 52 -21.53 -37.20 -15.53
N TRP A 53 -20.30 -36.73 -15.46
CA TRP A 53 -19.77 -35.63 -16.27
C TRP A 53 -18.72 -36.11 -17.26
N SER A 54 -18.65 -37.43 -17.50
CA SER A 54 -17.74 -38.03 -18.48
C SER A 54 -18.11 -37.66 -19.92
N GLN A 55 -17.18 -37.84 -20.86
CA GLN A 55 -17.44 -37.61 -22.28
C GLN A 55 -18.51 -38.53 -22.88
N ALA A 56 -18.56 -39.79 -22.42
CA ALA A 56 -19.44 -40.82 -22.97
C ALA A 56 -20.89 -40.67 -22.51
N GLN A 57 -21.10 -40.31 -21.23
CA GLN A 57 -22.42 -40.23 -20.61
C GLN A 57 -22.58 -38.95 -19.77
N PRO A 58 -22.50 -37.75 -20.39
CA PRO A 58 -22.64 -36.48 -19.68
C PRO A 58 -24.09 -36.27 -19.19
N GLY A 59 -24.25 -35.70 -18.01
CA GLY A 59 -25.54 -35.37 -17.38
C GLY A 59 -26.36 -36.57 -16.89
N ARG A 60 -25.99 -37.81 -17.25
CA ARG A 60 -26.75 -39.02 -16.90
C ARG A 60 -26.55 -39.38 -15.43
N ARG A 61 -27.64 -39.67 -14.71
CA ARG A 61 -27.55 -40.07 -13.30
C ARG A 61 -27.29 -41.56 -13.14
N TYR A 62 -26.44 -41.90 -12.18
CA TYR A 62 -26.16 -43.28 -11.79
C TYR A 62 -26.14 -43.43 -10.28
N LEU A 63 -26.50 -44.62 -9.81
CA LEU A 63 -26.37 -45.03 -8.42
C LEU A 63 -25.03 -45.73 -8.24
N ARG A 64 -24.35 -45.43 -7.14
CA ARG A 64 -23.14 -46.16 -6.75
C ARG A 64 -23.09 -46.36 -5.25
N CYS A 65 -22.40 -47.41 -4.82
CA CYS A 65 -22.17 -47.68 -3.41
C CYS A 65 -21.60 -46.45 -2.68
N GLN A 66 -22.04 -46.19 -1.44
CA GLN A 66 -21.48 -45.10 -0.64
C GLN A 66 -20.01 -45.32 -0.26
N LYS A 67 -19.58 -46.58 -0.21
CA LYS A 67 -18.25 -47.05 0.17
C LYS A 67 -17.20 -46.95 -0.96
N VAL A 68 -17.45 -46.14 -1.99
CA VAL A 68 -16.76 -46.16 -3.31
C VAL A 68 -15.25 -45.86 -3.33
N ARG A 69 -14.66 -45.65 -2.14
CA ARG A 69 -13.25 -45.35 -1.91
C ARG A 69 -12.72 -46.06 -0.66
N SER A 70 -13.41 -47.10 -0.21
CA SER A 70 -12.99 -47.96 0.90
C SER A 70 -12.76 -49.38 0.41
N CYS A 71 -11.89 -50.11 1.10
CA CYS A 71 -11.60 -51.52 0.83
C CYS A 71 -12.85 -52.43 0.88
N ASP A 72 -13.94 -51.99 1.52
CA ASP A 72 -15.19 -52.75 1.70
C ASP A 72 -16.28 -52.39 0.66
N GLU A 73 -15.93 -51.87 -0.52
CA GLU A 73 -16.93 -51.53 -1.53
C GLU A 73 -17.57 -52.77 -2.17
N CYS A 74 -18.90 -52.79 -2.30
CA CYS A 74 -19.62 -53.91 -2.92
C CYS A 74 -19.70 -53.82 -4.46
N GLY A 75 -19.07 -52.81 -5.07
CA GLY A 75 -19.08 -52.58 -6.51
C GLY A 75 -20.45 -52.22 -7.11
N PHE A 76 -21.48 -51.98 -6.30
CA PHE A 76 -22.83 -51.66 -6.78
C PHE A 76 -22.82 -50.44 -7.69
N TYR A 77 -23.40 -50.58 -8.88
CA TYR A 77 -23.48 -49.57 -9.91
C TYR A 77 -24.71 -49.78 -10.79
N GLN A 78 -25.47 -48.72 -11.06
CA GLN A 78 -26.63 -48.79 -11.96
C GLN A 78 -26.95 -47.43 -12.57
N TRP A 79 -27.23 -47.38 -13.87
CA TRP A 79 -27.78 -46.19 -14.53
C TRP A 79 -29.24 -45.97 -14.12
N VAL A 80 -29.59 -44.73 -13.78
CA VAL A 80 -30.96 -44.36 -13.39
C VAL A 80 -31.74 -43.87 -14.60
N ASP A 81 -31.13 -42.94 -15.35
CA ASP A 81 -31.77 -42.33 -16.50
C ASP A 81 -31.51 -43.17 -17.76
N GLU A 82 -32.36 -43.01 -18.77
CA GLU A 82 -32.07 -43.50 -20.12
C GLU A 82 -30.87 -42.75 -20.73
N GLU A 83 -30.27 -43.34 -21.76
CA GLU A 83 -29.18 -42.71 -22.48
C GLU A 83 -29.67 -41.51 -23.28
N CYS A 84 -29.05 -40.34 -23.10
CA CYS A 84 -29.39 -39.16 -23.87
C CYS A 84 -29.05 -39.33 -25.35
N SER A 85 -29.78 -38.63 -26.23
CA SER A 85 -29.47 -38.60 -27.65
C SER A 85 -28.06 -38.06 -27.93
N PRO A 86 -27.43 -38.41 -29.06
CA PRO A 86 -26.10 -37.91 -29.42
C PRO A 86 -26.00 -36.38 -29.39
N TRP A 87 -27.07 -35.69 -29.83
CA TRP A 87 -27.15 -34.23 -29.81
C TRP A 87 -27.13 -33.68 -28.38
N TYR A 88 -27.96 -34.22 -27.47
CA TYR A 88 -27.97 -33.78 -26.07
C TYR A 88 -26.64 -34.02 -25.38
N LYS A 89 -25.96 -35.13 -25.70
CA LYS A 89 -24.62 -35.40 -25.15
C LYS A 89 -23.62 -34.33 -25.60
N GLN A 90 -23.65 -33.91 -26.87
CA GLN A 90 -22.77 -32.85 -27.36
C GLN A 90 -23.04 -31.54 -26.64
N LEU A 91 -24.30 -31.11 -26.59
CA LEU A 91 -24.68 -29.86 -25.90
C LEU A 91 -24.24 -29.87 -24.42
N LEU A 92 -24.43 -30.97 -23.71
CA LEU A 92 -24.02 -31.08 -22.30
C LEU A 92 -22.50 -31.06 -22.12
N ARG A 93 -21.72 -31.56 -23.08
CA ARG A 93 -20.26 -31.43 -23.07
C ARG A 93 -19.85 -29.97 -23.29
N ASP A 94 -20.40 -29.32 -24.30
CA ASP A 94 -20.06 -27.92 -24.62
C ASP A 94 -20.36 -27.00 -23.44
N LEU A 95 -21.53 -27.18 -22.80
CA LEU A 95 -21.90 -26.42 -21.60
C LEU A 95 -20.99 -26.72 -20.40
N ARG A 96 -20.64 -27.99 -20.17
CA ARG A 96 -19.71 -28.38 -19.10
C ARG A 96 -18.36 -27.71 -19.29
N ASP A 97 -17.83 -27.75 -20.51
CA ASP A 97 -16.52 -27.21 -20.83
C ASP A 97 -16.54 -25.68 -20.70
N ALA A 98 -17.62 -25.02 -21.15
CA ALA A 98 -17.83 -23.58 -20.93
C ALA A 98 -17.87 -23.22 -19.43
N VAL A 99 -18.57 -24.01 -18.61
CA VAL A 99 -18.61 -23.78 -17.15
C VAL A 99 -17.24 -23.92 -16.51
N TRP A 100 -16.42 -24.88 -16.96
CA TRP A 100 -15.05 -24.98 -16.46
C TRP A 100 -14.17 -23.81 -16.89
N THR A 101 -14.22 -23.41 -18.16
CA THR A 101 -13.50 -22.22 -18.62
C THR A 101 -13.88 -20.99 -17.81
N LEU A 102 -15.18 -20.77 -17.58
CA LEU A 102 -15.65 -19.64 -16.77
C LEU A 102 -15.17 -19.70 -15.32
N LYS A 103 -15.04 -20.89 -14.74
CA LYS A 103 -14.49 -21.05 -13.38
C LYS A 103 -12.99 -20.76 -13.35
N ASP A 104 -12.25 -21.23 -14.35
CA ASP A 104 -10.82 -21.00 -14.48
C ASP A 104 -10.56 -19.48 -14.65
N ASP A 105 -11.36 -18.81 -15.49
CA ASP A 105 -11.33 -17.36 -15.69
C ASP A 105 -11.70 -16.59 -14.41
N LEU A 106 -12.73 -17.03 -13.69
CA LEU A 106 -13.13 -16.41 -12.42
C LEU A 106 -11.99 -16.52 -11.38
N ALA A 107 -11.38 -17.69 -11.24
CA ALA A 107 -10.25 -17.88 -10.34
C ALA A 107 -9.04 -17.01 -10.72
N ALA A 108 -8.77 -16.86 -12.02
CA ALA A 108 -7.74 -15.96 -12.51
C ALA A 108 -8.05 -14.49 -12.17
N LYS A 109 -9.30 -14.04 -12.36
CA LYS A 109 -9.75 -12.69 -12.02
C LYS A 109 -9.76 -12.42 -10.52
N GLU A 110 -10.14 -13.39 -9.70
CA GLU A 110 -10.00 -13.29 -8.24
C GLU A 110 -8.54 -13.12 -7.83
N GLY A 111 -7.62 -13.85 -8.48
CA GLY A 111 -6.18 -13.66 -8.30
C GLY A 111 -5.67 -12.27 -8.69
N GLU A 112 -6.10 -11.75 -9.86
CA GLU A 112 -5.78 -10.39 -10.31
C GLU A 112 -6.30 -9.32 -9.33
N LEU A 113 -7.56 -9.46 -8.87
CA LEU A 113 -8.16 -8.54 -7.89
C LEU A 113 -7.41 -8.56 -6.56
N GLN A 114 -7.01 -9.74 -6.07
CA GLN A 114 -6.23 -9.85 -4.86
C GLN A 114 -4.85 -9.18 -5.01
N ALA A 115 -4.19 -9.36 -6.16
CA ALA A 115 -2.90 -8.72 -6.42
C ALA A 115 -3.02 -7.19 -6.47
N LEU A 116 -4.05 -6.66 -7.15
CA LEU A 116 -4.29 -5.22 -7.22
C LEU A 116 -4.66 -4.64 -5.84
N SER A 117 -5.49 -5.36 -5.07
CA SER A 117 -5.81 -4.97 -3.69
C SER A 117 -4.56 -4.85 -2.81
N ASN A 118 -3.64 -5.81 -2.92
CA ASN A 118 -2.36 -5.74 -2.19
C ASN A 118 -1.50 -4.55 -2.64
N GLN A 119 -1.51 -4.20 -3.93
CA GLN A 119 -0.80 -3.01 -4.44
C GLN A 119 -1.41 -1.71 -3.91
N LEU A 120 -2.75 -1.60 -3.85
CA LEU A 120 -3.43 -0.44 -3.30
C LEU A 120 -3.04 -0.21 -1.84
N VAL A 121 -3.08 -1.26 -1.02
CA VAL A 121 -2.66 -1.17 0.40
C VAL A 121 -1.20 -0.74 0.52
N ALA A 122 -0.30 -1.27 -0.32
CA ALA A 122 1.10 -0.86 -0.31
C ALA A 122 1.29 0.62 -0.68
N LEU A 123 0.55 1.12 -1.67
CA LEU A 123 0.57 2.53 -2.07
C LEU A 123 -0.02 3.45 -1.00
N GLU A 124 -1.09 3.03 -0.32
CA GLU A 124 -1.68 3.77 0.80
C GLU A 124 -0.66 3.97 1.93
N VAL A 125 0.09 2.93 2.29
CA VAL A 125 1.16 3.02 3.30
C VAL A 125 2.25 4.02 2.88
N GLN A 126 2.72 3.95 1.63
CA GLN A 126 3.73 4.90 1.12
C GLN A 126 3.22 6.35 1.12
N LEU A 127 1.94 6.54 0.80
CA LEU A 127 1.33 7.86 0.79
C LEU A 127 1.26 8.44 2.20
N GLU A 128 0.90 7.64 3.21
CA GLU A 128 0.91 8.05 4.61
C GLU A 128 2.32 8.33 5.14
N GLU A 129 3.33 7.54 4.75
CA GLU A 129 4.74 7.84 5.07
C GLU A 129 5.19 9.17 4.46
N LYS A 130 4.86 9.42 3.19
CA LYS A 130 5.20 10.67 2.51
C LYS A 130 4.51 11.89 3.10
N LYS A 131 3.28 11.73 3.58
CA LYS A 131 2.58 12.80 4.33
C LYS A 131 3.31 13.15 5.62
N LYS A 132 3.68 12.15 6.44
CA LYS A 132 4.45 12.39 7.66
C LYS A 132 5.78 13.08 7.39
N GLU A 133 6.50 12.62 6.36
CA GLU A 133 7.75 13.26 5.93
C GLU A 133 7.53 14.73 5.50
N ALA A 134 6.41 15.03 4.84
CA ALA A 134 6.05 16.39 4.46
C ALA A 134 5.70 17.25 5.69
N ASP A 135 4.94 16.71 6.65
CA ASP A 135 4.58 17.39 7.89
C ASP A 135 5.83 17.70 8.73
N GLU A 136 6.77 16.77 8.85
CA GLU A 136 8.05 16.98 9.54
C GLU A 136 8.89 18.09 8.90
N LYS A 137 8.98 18.10 7.55
CA LYS A 137 9.67 19.16 6.81
C LYS A 137 8.98 20.51 6.95
N GLN A 138 7.65 20.53 7.02
CA GLN A 138 6.90 21.76 7.24
C GLN A 138 7.25 22.37 8.60
N VAL A 139 7.29 21.55 9.67
CA VAL A 139 7.71 22.00 11.00
C VAL A 139 9.15 22.52 11.00
N GLU A 140 10.08 21.83 10.32
CA GLU A 140 11.47 22.29 10.22
C GLU A 140 11.57 23.64 9.51
N LEU A 141 10.82 23.84 8.43
CA LEU A 141 10.77 25.11 7.71
C LEU A 141 10.21 26.23 8.58
N ASP A 142 9.14 25.99 9.33
CA ASP A 142 8.53 26.97 10.22
C ASP A 142 9.51 27.41 11.32
N LEU A 143 10.27 26.46 11.90
CA LEU A 143 11.30 26.77 12.90
C LEU A 143 12.45 27.61 12.30
N LYS A 144 12.90 27.28 11.09
CA LYS A 144 13.94 28.07 10.41
C LYS A 144 13.45 29.47 10.06
N HIS A 145 12.17 29.61 9.68
CA HIS A 145 11.58 30.91 9.41
C HIS A 145 11.57 31.77 10.68
N GLN A 146 11.16 31.19 11.81
CA GLN A 146 11.19 31.88 13.10
C GLN A 146 12.62 32.28 13.52
N GLU A 147 13.62 31.42 13.30
CA GLU A 147 15.02 31.75 13.60
C GLU A 147 15.53 32.92 12.73
N LEU A 148 15.15 32.94 11.44
CA LEU A 148 15.50 34.03 10.54
C LEU A 148 14.85 35.35 10.98
N ASP A 149 13.59 35.33 11.41
CA ASP A 149 12.90 36.51 11.92
C ASP A 149 13.61 37.09 13.16
N LEU A 150 14.02 36.22 14.10
CA LEU A 150 14.79 36.64 15.28
C LEU A 150 16.13 37.27 14.90
N LYS A 151 16.86 36.66 13.95
CA LYS A 151 18.13 37.22 13.47
C LYS A 151 17.93 38.55 12.75
N GLN A 152 16.85 38.69 11.98
CA GLN A 152 16.53 39.93 11.30
C GLN A 152 16.24 41.04 12.33
N GLN A 153 15.51 40.73 13.40
CA GLN A 153 15.28 41.68 14.48
C GLN A 153 16.58 42.09 15.19
N GLU A 154 17.46 41.12 15.52
CA GLU A 154 18.75 41.42 16.15
C GLU A 154 19.64 42.32 15.27
N LEU A 155 19.65 42.09 13.95
CA LEU A 155 20.37 42.94 13.00
C LEU A 155 19.79 44.37 12.96
N ASN A 156 18.47 44.51 12.93
CA ASN A 156 17.81 45.81 12.95
C ASN A 156 18.15 46.58 14.24
N ASP A 157 18.15 45.91 15.40
CA ASP A 157 18.49 46.53 16.68
C ASP A 157 19.96 46.99 16.71
N LYS A 158 20.89 46.18 16.17
CA LYS A 158 22.30 46.56 16.05
C LYS A 158 22.50 47.73 15.10
N GLU A 159 21.78 47.77 13.99
CA GLU A 159 21.81 48.89 13.04
C GLU A 159 21.37 50.19 13.73
N GLN A 160 20.25 50.16 14.47
CA GLN A 160 19.79 51.32 15.25
C GLN A 160 20.83 51.77 16.29
N GLN A 161 21.48 50.83 16.98
CA GLN A 161 22.55 51.16 17.93
C GLN A 161 23.76 51.80 17.25
N LEU A 162 24.15 51.33 16.06
CA LEU A 162 25.25 51.92 15.29
C LEU A 162 24.90 53.33 14.84
N ILE A 163 23.68 53.55 14.33
CA ILE A 163 23.18 54.88 13.97
C ILE A 163 23.22 55.82 15.18
N ALA A 164 22.75 55.39 16.35
CA ALA A 164 22.78 56.21 17.57
C ALA A 164 24.22 56.56 18.00
N LYS A 165 25.15 55.60 17.94
CA LYS A 165 26.57 55.85 18.24
C LYS A 165 27.21 56.80 17.22
N GLN A 166 26.86 56.68 15.94
CA GLN A 166 27.34 57.57 14.89
C GLN A 166 26.95 59.02 15.18
N VAL A 167 25.68 59.28 15.49
CA VAL A 167 25.18 60.61 15.84
C VAL A 167 25.89 61.19 17.08
N MET A 168 26.15 60.36 18.09
CA MET A 168 26.87 60.78 19.30
C MET A 168 28.34 61.15 19.00
N LEU A 169 29.01 60.38 18.15
CA LEU A 169 30.39 60.67 17.72
C LEU A 169 30.45 61.99 16.94
N GLU A 170 29.54 62.20 15.99
CA GLU A 170 29.43 63.46 15.24
C GLU A 170 29.18 64.65 16.17
N GLY A 171 28.33 64.48 17.19
CA GLY A 171 28.10 65.47 18.25
C GLY A 171 29.36 65.82 19.04
N ASN A 172 30.12 64.81 19.46
CA ASN A 172 31.38 64.99 20.18
C ASN A 172 32.45 65.66 19.31
N ASP A 173 32.54 65.31 18.03
CA ASP A 173 33.47 65.93 17.08
C ASP A 173 33.18 67.42 16.91
N MET A 174 31.91 67.79 16.76
CA MET A 174 31.49 69.20 16.71
C MET A 174 31.87 69.97 17.99
N ALA A 175 31.68 69.36 19.16
CA ALA A 175 32.05 69.96 20.45
C ALA A 175 33.57 70.13 20.59
N LEU A 176 34.35 69.13 20.15
CA LEU A 176 35.80 69.16 20.18
C LEU A 176 36.35 70.28 19.28
N GLU A 177 35.84 70.42 18.05
CA GLU A 177 36.23 71.50 17.14
C GLU A 177 35.83 72.89 17.69
N ALA A 178 34.67 73.01 18.35
CA ALA A 178 34.30 74.25 19.05
C ALA A 178 35.26 74.61 20.19
N MET A 179 35.69 73.63 20.99
CA MET A 179 36.64 73.83 22.09
C MET A 179 38.04 74.20 21.58
N LYS A 180 38.50 73.53 20.53
CA LYS A 180 39.76 73.86 19.83
C LYS A 180 39.75 75.29 19.28
N GLY A 181 38.63 75.72 18.69
CA GLY A 181 38.41 77.10 18.27
C GLY A 181 38.57 78.10 19.43
N LYS A 182 37.95 77.83 20.58
CA LYS A 182 38.06 78.67 21.80
C LYS A 182 39.49 78.73 22.35
N LEU A 183 40.23 77.63 22.33
CA LEU A 183 41.63 77.62 22.76
C LEU A 183 42.50 78.49 21.84
N LYS A 184 42.30 78.39 20.52
CA LYS A 184 43.03 79.20 19.54
C LYS A 184 42.79 80.70 19.74
N THR A 185 41.55 81.14 19.96
CA THR A 185 41.24 82.56 20.21
C THR A 185 41.80 83.05 21.54
N LYS A 186 41.73 82.24 22.61
CA LYS A 186 42.38 82.56 23.88
C LYS A 186 43.89 82.70 23.73
N ASN A 187 44.54 81.79 23.01
CA ASN A 187 45.98 81.87 22.75
C ASN A 187 46.33 83.16 22.01
N GLN A 188 45.58 83.50 20.95
CA GLN A 188 45.77 84.76 20.22
C GLN A 188 45.59 86.00 21.12
N CYS A 189 44.65 85.97 22.07
CA CYS A 189 44.47 87.06 23.04
C CYS A 189 45.66 87.17 24.00
N ILE A 190 46.15 86.04 24.51
CA ILE A 190 47.35 85.99 25.37
C ILE A 190 48.56 86.53 24.60
N ASP A 191 48.78 86.07 23.36
CA ASP A 191 49.88 86.53 22.50
C ASP A 191 49.81 88.06 22.29
N ALA A 192 48.62 88.62 22.05
CA ALA A 192 48.40 90.05 21.92
C ALA A 192 48.68 90.83 23.21
N LEU A 193 48.27 90.30 24.37
CA LEU A 193 48.55 90.90 25.69
C LEU A 193 50.06 90.89 25.99
N VAL A 194 50.76 89.80 25.69
CA VAL A 194 52.22 89.70 25.85
C VAL A 194 52.92 90.76 24.99
N LEU A 195 52.51 90.91 23.73
CA LEU A 195 53.03 91.96 22.84
C LEU A 195 52.78 93.37 23.40
N MET A 196 51.58 93.65 23.91
CA MET A 196 51.28 94.95 24.53
C MET A 196 52.15 95.23 25.76
N CYS A 197 52.33 94.25 26.65
CA CYS A 197 53.20 94.38 27.81
C CYS A 197 54.66 94.65 27.41
N LEU A 198 55.18 93.95 26.38
CA LEU A 198 56.52 94.19 25.86
C LEU A 198 56.68 95.63 25.33
N VAL A 199 55.68 96.15 24.60
CA VAL A 199 55.68 97.54 24.14
C VAL A 199 55.70 98.51 25.33
N LEU A 200 54.84 98.31 26.33
CA LEU A 200 54.80 99.17 27.53
C LEU A 200 56.12 99.17 28.30
N VAL A 201 56.77 98.01 28.47
CA VAL A 201 58.08 97.92 29.12
C VAL A 201 59.15 98.68 28.33
N VAL A 202 59.17 98.58 26.99
CA VAL A 202 60.11 99.34 26.14
C VAL A 202 59.86 100.86 26.22
N PHE A 203 58.61 101.30 26.30
CA PHE A 203 58.25 102.71 26.45
C PHE A 203 58.59 103.28 27.83
N LEU A 204 58.48 102.49 28.89
CA LEU A 204 58.79 102.90 30.27
C LEU A 204 60.29 102.82 30.61
N SER A 205 61.11 102.19 29.75
CA SER A 205 62.56 102.03 29.95
C SER A 205 63.40 103.11 29.22
N LYS A 206 62.78 104.18 28.73
CA LYS A 206 63.39 105.34 28.06
C LYS A 206 63.13 106.61 28.85
#